data_AF-A0A087U8N4-F1
#
_entry.id   AF-A0A087U8N4-F1
#
_cell.length_a   1.000
_cell.length_b   1.000
_cell.length_c   1.000
_cell.angle_alpha   90.00
_cell.angle_beta   90.00
_cell.angle_gamma   90.00
#
_symmetry.space_group_name_H-M   'P 1'
#
loop_
_entity.id
_entity.type
_entity.pdbx_description
1 polymer ?
#
loop_
_entity_poly.entity_id
_entity_poly.type
_entity_poly.pdbx_seq_one_letter_code
_entity_poly.pdbx_strand_id
1 'polypeptide(L)'
;MHEQQCLRKWRRENDKLPDSQQQEEPIKPPGSLADDDVASLIELGDTAWESHLQQLVPCPRCSRTFFPDRLEVHERSCKGPSCSRRPRSNKGA
;
A
#
# COMPACT_ATOMS: atom_id res chain seq x y z
N MET A 1 12.84 -7.58 -2.23
CA MET A 1 12.85 -8.80 -3.06
C MET A 1 11.74 -9.76 -2.61
N HIS A 2 10.52 -9.60 -3.15
CA HIS A 2 9.34 -10.44 -2.81
C HIS A 2 8.93 -11.37 -3.97
N GLU A 3 9.27 -11.00 -5.21
CA GLU A 3 8.84 -11.64 -6.47
C GLU A 3 9.07 -13.16 -6.54
N GLN A 4 10.25 -13.65 -6.18
CA GLN A 4 10.54 -15.09 -6.20
C GLN A 4 9.67 -15.90 -5.23
N GLN A 5 9.30 -15.30 -4.09
CA GLN A 5 8.38 -15.94 -3.14
C GLN A 5 6.93 -15.89 -3.65
N CYS A 6 6.54 -14.82 -4.35
CA CYS A 6 5.24 -14.73 -5.03
C CYS A 6 5.09 -15.84 -6.06
N LEU A 7 6.06 -16.00 -6.97
CA LEU A 7 6.01 -17.00 -8.03
C LEU A 7 5.95 -18.42 -7.45
N ARG A 8 6.72 -18.71 -6.40
CA ARG A 8 6.65 -20.01 -5.70
C ARG A 8 5.29 -20.28 -5.09
N LYS A 9 4.67 -19.27 -4.46
CA LYS A 9 3.33 -19.41 -3.87
C LYS A 9 2.28 -19.61 -4.97
N TRP A 10 2.36 -18.80 -6.02
CA TRP A 10 1.45 -18.86 -7.17
C TRP A 10 1.51 -20.23 -7.84
N ARG A 11 2.70 -20.76 -8.16
CA ARG A 11 2.85 -22.10 -8.77
C ARG A 11 2.19 -23.18 -7.91
N ARG A 12 2.41 -23.15 -6.58
CA ARG A 12 1.81 -24.10 -5.64
C ARG A 12 0.27 -24.02 -5.61
N GLU A 13 -0.30 -22.84 -5.75
CA GLU A 13 -1.75 -22.65 -5.81
C GLU A 13 -2.31 -23.10 -7.17
N ASN A 14 -1.57 -22.84 -8.24
CA ASN A 14 -1.91 -23.24 -9.61
C ASN A 14 -1.88 -24.76 -9.81
N ASP A 15 -0.85 -25.45 -9.29
CA ASP A 15 -0.71 -26.92 -9.37
C ASP A 15 -1.84 -27.67 -8.64
N LYS A 16 -2.53 -27.01 -7.71
CA LYS A 16 -3.69 -27.58 -7.00
C LYS A 16 -4.98 -27.50 -7.80
N LEU A 17 -5.03 -26.68 -8.85
CA LEU A 17 -6.17 -26.59 -9.74
C LEU A 17 -6.17 -27.78 -10.70
N PRO A 18 -7.36 -28.26 -11.12
CA PRO A 18 -7.45 -29.25 -12.19
C PRO A 18 -6.79 -28.68 -13.46
N ASP A 19 -6.19 -29.57 -14.26
CA ASP A 19 -5.37 -29.24 -15.43
C ASP A 19 -6.02 -28.20 -16.37
N SER A 20 -7.34 -28.27 -16.54
CA SER A 20 -8.14 -27.34 -17.36
C SER A 20 -8.27 -25.91 -16.81
N GLN A 21 -7.86 -25.67 -15.57
CA GLN A 21 -7.93 -24.37 -14.87
C GLN A 21 -6.55 -23.85 -14.48
N GLN A 22 -5.48 -24.58 -14.79
CA GLN A 22 -4.13 -24.11 -14.54
C GLN A 22 -3.82 -22.93 -15.47
N GLN A 23 -3.41 -21.82 -14.87
CA GLN A 23 -3.00 -20.62 -15.57
C GLN A 23 -1.51 -20.70 -15.92
N GLU A 24 -1.10 -19.97 -16.95
CA GLU A 24 0.33 -19.77 -17.25
C GLU A 24 0.96 -18.82 -16.23
N GLU A 25 2.29 -18.90 -16.09
CA GLU A 25 3.01 -18.06 -15.15
C GLU A 25 2.72 -16.58 -15.40
N PRO A 26 2.48 -15.77 -14.34
CA PRO A 26 2.21 -14.35 -14.50
C PRO A 26 3.38 -13.68 -15.21
N ILE A 27 3.17 -13.33 -16.48
CA ILE A 27 4.13 -12.57 -17.27
C ILE A 27 4.01 -11.13 -16.84
N LYS A 28 5.13 -10.50 -16.49
CA LYS A 28 5.17 -9.07 -16.23
C LYS A 28 4.64 -8.35 -17.46
N PRO A 29 3.63 -7.46 -17.34
CA PRO A 29 3.09 -6.77 -18.50
C PRO A 29 4.22 -6.01 -19.23
N PRO A 30 4.36 -6.18 -20.55
CA PRO A 30 5.30 -5.39 -21.33
C PRO A 30 4.84 -3.94 -21.23
N GLY A 31 5.66 -3.08 -20.61
CA GLY A 31 5.24 -1.74 -20.19
C GLY A 31 5.47 -1.43 -18.71
N SER A 32 6.16 -2.29 -17.95
CA SER A 32 6.85 -1.85 -16.73
C SER A 32 8.06 -0.94 -17.05
N LEU A 33 7.83 0.09 -17.85
CA LEU A 33 8.79 1.02 -18.47
C LEU A 33 9.46 0.43 -19.71
N ALA A 34 8.74 0.47 -20.84
CA ALA A 34 9.39 0.73 -22.11
C ALA A 34 9.15 2.21 -22.39
N ASP A 35 10.21 3.01 -22.23
CA ASP A 35 10.58 4.23 -22.98
C ASP A 35 9.38 5.08 -23.50
N ASP A 36 9.04 6.28 -23.00
CA ASP A 36 9.82 7.52 -23.05
C ASP A 36 9.20 8.68 -22.23
N ASP A 37 8.33 8.41 -21.23
CA ASP A 37 7.70 9.51 -20.46
C ASP A 37 7.84 9.36 -18.94
N VAL A 38 9.05 9.65 -18.46
CA VAL A 38 9.35 9.78 -17.04
C VAL A 38 8.51 10.89 -16.40
N ALA A 39 8.10 11.91 -17.16
CA ALA A 39 7.25 12.98 -16.64
C ALA A 39 5.84 12.46 -16.32
N SER A 40 5.24 11.65 -17.20
CA SER A 40 3.96 10.98 -16.92
C SER A 40 4.02 10.05 -15.69
N LEU A 41 5.15 9.37 -15.46
CA LEU A 41 5.31 8.52 -14.27
C LEU A 41 5.41 9.35 -12.98
N ILE A 42 6.13 10.47 -13.03
CA ILE A 42 6.23 11.40 -11.90
C ILE A 42 4.87 12.01 -11.60
N GLU A 43 4.14 12.48 -12.61
CA GLU A 43 2.81 13.05 -12.46
C GLU A 43 1.80 12.04 -11.88
N LEU A 44 1.85 10.78 -12.33
CA LEU A 44 1.02 9.73 -11.74
C LEU A 44 1.39 9.44 -10.28
N GLY A 45 2.68 9.50 -9.94
CA GLY A 45 3.17 9.38 -8.57
C GLY A 45 2.68 10.53 -7.68
N ASP A 46 2.79 11.76 -8.18
CA ASP A 46 2.40 12.98 -7.48
C ASP A 46 0.88 13.04 -7.27
N THR A 47 0.08 12.74 -8.29
CA THR A 47 -1.39 12.68 -8.16
C THR A 47 -1.84 11.59 -7.18
N ALA A 48 -1.19 10.43 -7.18
CA ALA A 48 -1.46 9.37 -6.20
C ALA A 48 -1.10 9.83 -4.77
N TRP A 49 0.01 10.55 -4.61
CA TRP A 49 0.43 11.13 -3.34
C TRP A 49 -0.53 12.22 -2.85
N GLU A 50 -0.97 13.11 -3.74
CA GLU A 50 -1.96 14.15 -3.42
C GLU A 50 -3.29 13.55 -2.99
N SER A 51 -3.80 12.57 -3.73
CA SER A 51 -5.03 11.86 -3.37
C SER A 51 -4.91 11.17 -2.00
N HIS A 52 -3.75 10.57 -1.72
CA HIS A 52 -3.47 9.98 -0.40
C HIS A 52 -3.57 11.03 0.72
N LEU A 53 -2.96 12.20 0.54
CA LEU A 53 -3.00 13.28 1.53
C LEU A 53 -4.40 13.86 1.72
N GLN A 54 -5.17 14.01 0.64
CA GLN A 54 -6.54 14.54 0.68
C GLN A 54 -7.51 13.65 1.48
N GLN A 55 -7.25 12.34 1.53
CA GLN A 55 -8.08 11.40 2.27
C GLN A 55 -7.80 11.40 3.79
N LEU A 56 -6.76 12.10 4.25
CA LEU A 56 -6.38 12.13 5.65
C LEU A 56 -7.18 13.18 6.43
N VAL A 57 -7.93 12.72 7.43
CA VAL A 57 -8.76 13.56 8.31
C VAL A 57 -8.09 13.70 9.69
N PRO A 58 -7.98 14.93 10.24
CA PRO A 58 -7.43 15.13 11.58
C PRO A 58 -8.43 14.71 12.66
N CYS A 59 -7.92 14.03 13.70
CA CYS A 59 -8.72 13.69 14.88
C CYS A 59 -9.03 14.94 15.72
N PRO A 60 -10.30 15.17 16.13
CA PRO A 60 -10.70 16.37 16.88
C PRO A 60 -10.09 16.45 18.29
N ARG A 61 -9.62 15.33 18.85
CA ARG A 61 -9.07 15.25 20.22
C ARG A 61 -7.54 15.33 20.28
N CYS A 62 -6.83 14.84 19.26
CA CYS A 62 -5.37 14.73 19.31
C CYS A 62 -4.64 15.27 18.08
N SER A 63 -5.37 15.84 17.11
CA SER A 63 -4.89 16.46 15.86
C SER A 63 -4.01 15.58 14.96
N ARG A 64 -3.91 14.27 15.21
CA ARG A 64 -3.27 13.30 14.31
C ARG A 64 -4.18 13.00 13.12
N THR A 65 -3.58 12.83 11.95
CA THR A 65 -4.28 12.53 10.70
C THR A 65 -4.42 11.02 10.47
N PHE A 66 -5.60 10.60 10.03
CA PHE A 66 -5.91 9.19 9.75
C PHE A 66 -6.87 9.09 8.56
N PHE A 67 -6.93 7.92 7.92
CA PHE A 67 -8.04 7.60 7.03
C PHE A 67 -9.35 7.50 7.82
N PRO A 68 -10.51 7.85 7.23
CA PRO A 68 -11.80 7.80 7.91
C PRO A 68 -12.09 6.45 8.57
N ASP A 69 -11.79 5.34 7.87
CA ASP A 69 -11.95 3.97 8.38
C ASP A 69 -11.13 3.69 9.66
N ARG A 70 -9.89 4.18 9.71
CA ARG A 70 -9.01 3.99 10.89
C ARG A 70 -9.27 5.02 11.98
N LEU A 71 -9.80 6.19 11.63
CA LEU A 71 -10.13 7.25 12.57
C LEU A 71 -11.19 6.77 13.55
N GLU A 72 -12.22 6.05 13.09
CA GLU A 72 -13.29 5.53 13.96
C GLU A 72 -12.74 4.66 15.09
N VAL A 73 -11.82 3.73 14.76
CA VAL A 73 -11.17 2.86 15.76
C VAL A 73 -10.26 3.67 16.68
N HIS A 74 -9.51 4.62 16.14
CA HIS A 74 -8.66 5.51 16.92
C HIS A 74 -9.48 6.33 17.93
N GLU A 75 -10.60 6.89 17.51
CA GLU A 75 -11.47 7.73 18.33
C GLU A 75 -11.99 6.97 19.56
N ARG A 76 -12.33 5.69 19.46
CA ARG A 76 -12.76 4.89 20.63
C ARG A 76 -11.71 4.85 21.74
N SER A 77 -10.43 4.95 21.40
CA SER A 77 -9.29 4.84 22.33
C SER A 77 -8.51 6.14 22.53
N CYS A 78 -8.90 7.23 21.84
CA CYS A 78 -8.14 8.47 21.83
C CYS A 78 -8.19 9.18 23.18
N LYS A 79 -7.01 9.33 23.81
CA LYS A 79 -6.81 9.93 25.15
C LYS A 79 -6.53 11.45 25.13
N GLY A 80 -6.72 12.12 23.99
CA GLY A 80 -6.49 13.57 23.85
C GLY A 80 -5.04 13.98 23.53
N PRO A 81 -4.69 15.27 23.66
CA PRO A 81 -3.41 15.83 23.21
C PRO A 81 -2.21 15.38 24.06
N SER A 82 -2.46 14.80 25.24
CA SER A 82 -1.43 14.23 26.11
C SER A 82 -0.89 12.89 25.61
N CYS A 83 -1.44 12.33 24.53
CA CYS A 83 -0.83 11.21 23.80
C CYS A 83 0.37 11.72 22.98
N SER A 84 1.28 12.40 23.65
CA SER A 84 2.60 12.70 23.12
C SER A 84 3.49 11.49 23.40
N ARG A 85 4.01 10.93 22.30
CA ARG A 85 5.22 10.09 22.22
C ARG A 85 5.11 8.64 22.68
N ARG A 86 5.14 7.76 21.68
CA ARG A 86 6.44 7.30 21.19
C ARG A 86 6.51 7.50 19.67
N PRO A 87 7.53 8.18 19.11
CA PRO A 87 7.79 8.07 17.69
C PRO A 87 8.04 6.59 17.38
N ARG A 88 7.36 6.05 16.35
CA ARG A 88 7.77 4.76 15.79
C ARG A 88 9.18 4.97 15.25
N SER A 89 10.17 4.33 15.87
CA SER A 89 11.51 4.22 15.31
C SER A 89 11.38 3.54 13.95
N ASN A 90 11.60 4.31 12.89
CA ASN A 90 11.68 3.81 11.54
C ASN A 90 12.97 2.97 11.47
N LYS A 91 12.89 1.65 11.69
CA LYS A 91 14.00 0.75 11.36
C LYS A 91 14.00 0.61 9.83
N GLY A 92 14.57 1.60 9.17
CA GLY A 92 15.12 1.42 7.84
C GLY A 92 16.41 0.62 7.96
N ALA A 93 16.48 -0.51 7.27
CA ALA A 93 17.67 -1.23 6.88
C ALA A 93 17.37 -1.87 5.52
#